data_AF-A0A1S9CXR8-F1
#
_entry.id   AF-A0A1S9CXR8-F1
#
_cell.length_a   1.000
_cell.length_b   1.000
_cell.length_c   1.000
_cell.angle_alpha   90.00
_cell.angle_beta   90.00
_cell.angle_gamma   90.00
#
_symmetry.space_group_name_H-M   'P 1'
#
loop_
_entity.id
_entity.type
_entity.pdbx_description
1 polymer ?
#
loop_
_entity_poly.entity_id
_entity_poly.type
_entity_poly.pdbx_seq_one_letter_code
_entity_poly.pdbx_strand_id
1 'polypeptide(L)'
;MLDTVKIGRNGALVIPAKMRRRLGLDEGDSVLIEETGDGLIIRPAVAMPIEVYSKERKAEFLLNNTVDPVDYEAARIAVREMDLDPDTIPHERPPH
;
A
#
# COMPACT_ATOMS: atom_id res chain seq x y z
N MET A 1 -28.81 4.44 1.75
CA MET A 1 -29.48 5.22 0.68
C MET A 1 -29.52 4.32 -0.54
N LEU A 2 -30.69 4.21 -1.18
CA LEU A 2 -30.91 3.36 -2.34
C LEU A 2 -31.45 4.25 -3.45
N ASP A 3 -30.85 4.20 -4.63
CA ASP A 3 -31.34 4.87 -5.83
C ASP A 3 -31.35 3.87 -6.98
N THR A 4 -32.34 3.99 -7.86
CA THR A 4 -32.37 3.24 -9.12
C THR A 4 -31.71 4.08 -10.20
N VAL A 5 -30.64 3.55 -10.81
CA VAL A 5 -29.94 4.17 -11.93
C VAL A 5 -30.19 3.38 -13.20
N LYS A 6 -30.24 4.06 -14.35
CA LYS A 6 -30.35 3.42 -15.66
C LYS A 6 -28.96 3.28 -16.28
N ILE A 7 -28.76 2.17 -16.98
CA ILE A 7 -27.57 1.95 -17.80
C ILE A 7 -27.71 2.77 -19.08
N GLY A 8 -26.68 3.57 -19.39
CA GLY A 8 -26.61 4.33 -20.63
C GLY A 8 -26.34 3.44 -21.85
N ARG A 9 -26.43 4.02 -23.06
CA ARG A 9 -26.24 3.28 -24.33
C ARG A 9 -24.94 2.47 -24.39
N ASN A 10 -23.87 2.96 -23.77
CA ASN A 10 -22.54 2.35 -23.81
C ASN A 10 -22.24 1.49 -22.57
N GLY A 11 -23.26 1.06 -21.82
CA GLY A 11 -23.06 0.29 -20.59
C GLY A 11 -22.65 1.14 -19.36
N ALA A 12 -22.56 2.47 -19.51
CA ALA A 12 -22.15 3.36 -18.43
C ALA A 12 -23.25 3.51 -17.36
N LEU A 13 -22.84 3.40 -16.08
CA LEU A 13 -23.65 3.70 -14.91
C LEU A 13 -23.17 5.02 -14.29
N VAL A 14 -24.11 5.91 -13.97
CA VAL A 14 -23.79 7.18 -13.31
C VAL A 14 -24.06 7.07 -11.82
N ILE A 15 -23.01 7.15 -11.00
CA ILE A 15 -23.15 7.21 -9.54
C ILE A 15 -23.72 8.58 -9.15
N PRO A 16 -24.88 8.65 -8.46
CA PRO A 16 -25.48 9.92 -8.08
C PRO A 16 -24.55 10.80 -7.23
N ALA A 17 -24.61 12.11 -7.45
CA ALA A 17 -23.68 13.08 -6.86
C ALA A 17 -23.58 12.99 -5.32
N LYS A 18 -24.69 12.74 -4.62
CA LYS A 18 -24.72 12.57 -3.17
C LYS A 18 -23.90 11.36 -2.70
N MET A 19 -23.92 10.27 -3.47
CA MET A 19 -23.13 9.06 -3.13
C MET A 19 -21.65 9.27 -3.40
N ARG A 20 -21.29 9.88 -4.54
CA ARG A 20 -19.88 10.19 -4.87
C ARG A 20 -19.21 11.00 -3.77
N ARG A 21 -19.83 12.12 -3.35
CA ARG A 21 -19.30 12.99 -2.28
C ARG A 21 -19.10 12.26 -0.95
N ARG A 22 -20.04 11.37 -0.58
CA ARG A 22 -19.95 10.60 0.67
C ARG A 22 -18.84 9.55 0.62
N LEU A 23 -18.57 9.00 -0.56
CA LEU A 23 -17.52 8.01 -0.79
C LEU A 23 -16.16 8.66 -1.09
N GLY A 24 -16.09 9.99 -1.17
CA GLY A 24 -14.86 10.71 -1.54
C GLY A 24 -14.40 10.36 -2.96
N LEU A 25 -15.33 10.16 -3.89
CA LEU A 25 -15.03 9.82 -5.29
C LEU A 25 -15.14 11.07 -6.17
N ASP A 26 -14.04 11.41 -6.82
CA ASP A 26 -13.90 12.49 -7.78
C ASP A 26 -13.59 11.97 -9.20
N GLU A 27 -13.54 12.88 -10.16
CA GLU A 27 -13.20 12.55 -11.54
C GLU A 27 -11.75 12.03 -11.62
N GLY A 28 -11.56 10.87 -12.29
CA GLY A 28 -10.25 10.23 -12.42
C GLY A 28 -9.93 9.22 -11.32
N ASP A 29 -10.72 9.16 -10.24
CA ASP A 29 -10.53 8.15 -9.20
C ASP A 29 -10.80 6.74 -9.71
N SER A 30 -10.02 5.80 -9.19
CA SER A 30 -10.21 4.39 -9.46
C SER A 30 -11.26 3.77 -8.54
N VAL A 31 -12.00 2.80 -9.06
CA VAL A 31 -12.93 1.97 -8.29
C VAL A 31 -12.69 0.51 -8.59
N LEU A 32 -12.84 -0.34 -7.59
CA LEU A 32 -12.88 -1.78 -7.75
C LEU A 32 -14.32 -2.21 -8.01
N ILE A 33 -14.52 -3.07 -9.00
CA ILE A 33 -15.80 -3.69 -9.32
C ILE A 33 -15.61 -5.20 -9.17
N GLU A 34 -16.39 -5.82 -8.29
CA GLU A 34 -16.38 -7.25 -8.06
C GLU A 34 -17.72 -7.86 -8.44
N GLU A 35 -17.69 -8.90 -9.25
CA GLU A 35 -18.86 -9.71 -9.56
C GLU A 35 -19.10 -10.73 -8.43
N THR A 36 -20.34 -10.79 -8.00
CA THR A 36 -20.83 -11.74 -6.99
C THR A 36 -22.07 -12.45 -7.54
N GLY A 37 -22.52 -13.52 -6.89
CA GLY A 37 -23.72 -14.25 -7.32
C GLY A 37 -24.99 -13.39 -7.37
N ASP A 38 -25.05 -12.32 -6.58
CA ASP A 38 -26.21 -11.45 -6.44
C ASP A 38 -26.05 -10.09 -7.16
N GLY A 39 -24.90 -9.83 -7.80
CA GLY A 39 -24.66 -8.59 -8.55
C GLY A 39 -23.24 -8.05 -8.41
N LEU A 40 -23.09 -6.74 -8.55
CA LEU A 40 -21.79 -6.05 -8.51
C LEU A 40 -21.59 -5.31 -7.18
N ILE A 41 -20.42 -5.49 -6.57
CA ILE A 41 -19.95 -4.67 -5.46
C ILE A 41 -18.95 -3.65 -5.99
N ILE A 42 -19.20 -2.36 -5.73
CA ILE A 42 -18.33 -1.26 -6.15
C ILE A 42 -17.71 -0.60 -4.92
N ARG A 43 -16.38 -0.48 -4.91
CA ARG A 43 -15.62 0.11 -3.78
C ARG A 43 -14.59 1.12 -4.30
N PRO A 44 -14.35 2.25 -3.60
CA PRO A 44 -13.21 3.11 -3.91
C PRO A 44 -11.90 2.32 -3.94
N ALA A 45 -11.02 2.62 -4.88
CA ALA A 45 -9.72 1.99 -5.00
C ALA A 45 -8.61 3.05 -5.01
N VAL A 46 -7.56 2.80 -4.23
CA VAL A 46 -6.37 3.67 -4.17
C VAL A 46 -5.21 2.91 -4.79
N ALA A 47 -4.59 3.51 -5.80
CA ALA A 47 -3.35 3.00 -6.35
C ALA A 47 -2.19 3.44 -5.46
N MET A 48 -1.68 2.53 -4.64
CA MET A 48 -0.46 2.76 -3.87
C MET A 48 0.75 2.41 -4.76
N PRO A 49 1.75 3.28 -4.90
CA PRO A 49 2.98 2.91 -5.58
C PRO A 49 3.64 1.75 -4.84
N ILE A 50 4.05 0.70 -5.57
CA ILE A 50 4.89 -0.35 -5.00
C ILE A 50 6.30 0.23 -4.90
N GLU A 51 6.77 0.44 -3.68
CA GLU A 51 8.14 0.91 -3.42
C GLU A 51 9.11 -0.26 -3.63
N VAL A 52 9.77 -0.29 -4.80
CA VAL A 52 10.82 -1.26 -5.10
C VAL A 52 12.13 -0.78 -4.49
N TYR A 53 12.42 -1.26 -3.29
CA TYR A 53 13.66 -0.93 -2.59
C TYR A 53 14.86 -1.78 -3.04
N SER A 54 16.02 -1.14 -3.18
CA SER A 54 17.30 -1.84 -3.33
C SER A 54 17.62 -2.66 -2.08
N LYS A 55 18.56 -3.62 -2.21
CA LYS A 55 18.98 -4.43 -1.05
C LYS A 55 19.54 -3.53 0.06
N GLU A 56 20.28 -2.49 -0.30
CA GLU A 56 20.93 -1.54 0.59
C GLU A 56 19.89 -0.71 1.37
N ARG A 57 18.84 -0.24 0.69
CA ARG A 57 17.75 0.50 1.35
C ARG A 57 16.95 -0.38 2.31
N LYS A 58 16.73 -1.65 1.95
CA LYS A 58 16.12 -2.62 2.87
C LYS A 58 17.01 -2.89 4.09
N ALA A 59 18.32 -3.03 3.89
CA ALA A 59 19.28 -3.20 4.96
C ALA A 59 19.31 -2.00 5.92
N GLU A 60 19.26 -0.78 5.39
CA GLU A 60 19.16 0.44 6.20
C GLU A 60 17.91 0.43 7.08
N PHE A 61 16.75 0.02 6.53
CA PHE A 61 15.53 -0.10 7.32
C PHE A 61 15.62 -1.17 8.41
N LEU A 62 16.23 -2.31 8.12
CA LEU A 62 16.41 -3.37 9.11
C LEU A 62 17.24 -2.88 10.29
N LEU A 63 18.30 -2.11 10.02
CA LEU A 63 19.21 -1.61 11.05
C LEU A 63 18.64 -0.41 11.84
N ASN A 64 17.91 0.49 11.19
CA ASN A 64 17.34 1.67 11.86
C ASN A 64 16.07 1.39 12.68
N ASN A 65 15.34 0.31 12.37
CA ASN A 65 14.08 -0.02 13.06
C ASN A 65 14.28 -0.93 14.28
N THR A 66 15.52 -1.15 14.72
CA THR A 66 15.81 -2.05 15.84
C THR A 66 15.42 -1.40 17.16
N VAL A 67 14.81 -2.16 18.06
CA VAL A 67 14.31 -1.65 19.35
C VAL A 67 15.35 -1.77 20.48
N ASP A 68 16.20 -2.79 20.43
CA ASP A 68 17.22 -3.08 21.45
C ASP A 68 18.50 -3.71 20.85
N PRO A 69 19.59 -3.90 21.63
CA PRO A 69 20.83 -4.47 21.10
C PRO A 69 20.71 -5.91 20.59
N VAL A 70 19.77 -6.70 21.11
CA VAL A 70 19.55 -8.08 20.64
C VAL A 70 18.89 -8.04 19.25
N ASP A 71 17.91 -7.16 19.09
CA ASP A 71 17.26 -6.88 17.80
C ASP A 71 18.26 -6.34 16.77
N TYR A 72 19.17 -5.47 17.21
CA TYR A 72 20.24 -4.97 16.35
C TYR A 72 21.18 -6.07 15.83
N GLU A 73 21.61 -7.00 16.68
CA GLU A 73 22.43 -8.13 16.19
C GLU A 73 21.65 -9.05 15.24
N ALA A 74 20.36 -9.26 15.47
CA ALA A 74 19.50 -9.99 14.54
C ALA A 74 19.38 -9.28 13.18
N ALA A 75 19.19 -7.96 13.18
CA ALA A 75 19.16 -7.15 11.97
C ALA A 75 20.49 -7.22 11.20
N ARG A 76 21.63 -7.19 11.91
CA ARG A 76 22.96 -7.35 11.28
C ARG A 76 23.13 -8.72 10.62
N ILE A 77 22.60 -9.79 11.21
CA ILE A 77 22.61 -11.13 10.57
C ILE A 77 21.77 -11.11 9.29
N ALA A 78 20.55 -10.57 9.35
CA ALA A 78 19.67 -10.47 8.18
C ALA A 78 20.32 -9.66 7.04
N VAL A 79 21.03 -8.57 7.34
CA VAL A 79 21.76 -7.80 6.33
C VAL A 79 22.88 -8.62 5.67
N ARG A 80 23.60 -9.44 6.44
CA ARG A 80 24.63 -10.34 5.90
C ARG A 80 24.03 -11.41 4.98
N GLU A 81 22.86 -11.95 5.32
CA GLU A 81 22.12 -12.90 4.47
C GLU A 81 21.65 -12.28 3.15
N MET A 82 21.59 -10.95 3.06
CA MET A 82 21.30 -10.23 1.82
C MET A 82 22.54 -10.00 0.94
N ASP A 83 23.70 -10.55 1.31
CA ASP A 83 25.03 -10.33 0.71
C ASP A 83 25.56 -8.90 0.90
N LEU A 84 25.22 -8.25 2.01
CA LEU A 84 25.64 -6.88 2.32
C LEU A 84 26.46 -6.84 3.63
N ASP A 85 27.40 -5.90 3.70
CA ASP A 85 28.12 -5.63 4.94
C ASP A 85 27.35 -4.61 5.79
N PRO A 86 26.79 -4.99 6.96
CA PRO A 86 26.02 -4.07 7.81
C PRO A 86 26.83 -2.85 8.28
N ASP A 87 28.17 -2.93 8.36
CA ASP A 87 28.98 -1.78 8.76
C ASP A 87 29.11 -0.72 7.66
N THR A 88 28.80 -1.07 6.41
CA THR A 88 28.83 -0.16 5.26
C THR A 88 27.50 0.53 4.99
N ILE A 89 26.42 0.05 5.60
CA ILE A 89 25.07 0.59 5.43
C ILE A 89 24.91 1.84 6.33
N PRO A 90 24.43 2.99 5.81
CA PRO A 90 24.19 4.17 6.64
C PRO A 90 23.01 3.91 7.59
N HIS A 91 23.23 3.94 8.90
CA HIS A 91 22.18 3.78 9.91
C HIS A 91 22.63 4.33 11.28
N GLU A 92 21.67 4.61 12.16
CA GLU A 92 21.92 5.00 13.55
C GLU A 92 22.22 3.75 14.39
N ARG A 93 23.39 3.73 15.05
CA ARG A 93 23.79 2.60 15.88
C ARG A 93 23.19 2.75 17.27
N PRO A 94 22.57 1.70 17.84
CA PRO A 94 22.06 1.75 19.20
C PRO A 94 23.19 2.09 20.19
N PRO A 95 22.90 2.86 21.25
CA PRO A 95 23.88 3.12 22.30
C PRO A 95 24.29 1.81 22.99
N HIS A 96 25.59 1.67 23.25
CA HIS A 96 26.20 0.52 23.94
C HIS A 96 25.75 0.39 25.40
#